data_AF-A0A973P1X2-F1
#
_entry.id   AF-A0A973P1X2-F1
#
_cell.length_a   1.000
_cell.length_b   1.000
_cell.length_c   1.000
_cell.angle_alpha   90.00
_cell.angle_beta   90.00
_cell.angle_gamma   90.00
#
_symmetry.space_group_name_H-M   'P 1'
#
loop_
_entity.id
_entity.type
_entity.pdbx_description
1 polymer ?
#
loop_
_entity_poly.entity_id
_entity_poly.type
_entity_poly.pdbx_seq_one_letter_code
_entity_poly.pdbx_strand_id
1 'polypeptide(L)'
;MNAAPAEDAPTVEFKAFATTPDGAPAPRVVALGGGHGLSATLSALRTVTDALTAIVTVADNGGSSGRIRRELGGLPPGDLRMALAALCGDDEWGRTWADVLQHRFGGPADGGLHGHAVGNLLIAALWERLGDPVGALDWVGRLLGARGRVLPMS
;
A
#
# COMPACT_ATOMS: atom_id res chain seq x y z
N MET A 1 -26.94 -5.09 -23.83
CA MET A 1 -26.05 -5.88 -22.96
C MET A 1 -26.21 -5.32 -21.56
N ASN A 2 -26.87 -6.05 -20.68
CA ASN A 2 -27.07 -5.62 -19.29
C ASN A 2 -25.76 -5.81 -18.54
N ALA A 3 -25.22 -4.73 -17.98
CA ALA A 3 -24.16 -4.81 -16.98
C ALA A 3 -24.71 -5.59 -15.77
N ALA A 4 -23.97 -6.60 -15.32
CA ALA A 4 -24.23 -7.24 -14.05
C ALA A 4 -24.16 -6.19 -12.93
N PRO A 5 -24.99 -6.30 -11.87
CA PRO A 5 -24.83 -5.43 -10.71
C PRO A 5 -23.44 -5.66 -10.13
N ALA A 6 -22.75 -4.58 -9.77
CA ALA A 6 -21.51 -4.66 -9.02
C ALA A 6 -21.79 -5.46 -7.74
N GLU A 7 -21.16 -6.63 -7.60
CA GLU A 7 -21.15 -7.33 -6.32
C GLU A 7 -20.53 -6.38 -5.28
N ASP A 8 -21.19 -6.22 -4.13
CA ASP A 8 -20.64 -5.46 -3.01
C ASP A 8 -19.22 -5.96 -2.73
N ALA A 9 -18.25 -5.06 -2.90
CA ALA A 9 -16.87 -5.37 -2.56
C ALA A 9 -16.84 -5.83 -1.10
N PRO A 10 -16.21 -6.98 -0.80
CA PRO A 10 -16.22 -7.53 0.54
C PRO A 10 -15.69 -6.48 1.51
N THR A 11 -16.51 -6.08 2.48
CA THR A 11 -16.06 -5.20 3.56
C THR A 11 -15.00 -5.96 4.32
N VAL A 12 -13.75 -5.48 4.26
CA VAL A 12 -12.65 -6.09 5.02
C VAL A 12 -12.91 -5.78 6.49
N GLU A 13 -13.42 -6.76 7.23
CA GLU A 13 -13.42 -6.70 8.68
C GLU A 13 -11.97 -6.73 9.17
N PHE A 14 -11.50 -5.58 9.65
CA PHE A 14 -10.20 -5.52 10.31
C PHE A 14 -10.31 -6.20 11.67
N LYS A 15 -9.36 -7.11 11.94
CA LYS A 15 -9.21 -7.80 13.23
C LYS A 15 -9.38 -6.80 14.38
N ALA A 16 -10.17 -7.18 15.40
CA ALA A 16 -10.20 -6.49 16.66
C ALA A 16 -8.76 -6.28 17.17
N PHE A 17 -8.45 -5.03 17.52
CA PHE A 17 -7.09 -4.55 17.79
C PHE A 17 -6.42 -5.33 18.94
N ALA A 18 -5.13 -5.64 18.79
CA ALA A 18 -4.35 -6.28 19.82
C ALA A 18 -4.21 -5.37 21.06
N THR A 19 -4.29 -5.97 22.25
CA THR A 19 -3.99 -5.33 23.54
C THR A 19 -2.48 -5.19 23.73
N THR A 20 -2.02 -4.14 24.42
CA THR A 20 -0.59 -4.04 24.79
C THR A 20 -0.21 -5.17 25.76
N PRO A 21 1.09 -5.48 25.93
CA PRO A 21 1.57 -6.48 26.90
C PRO A 21 1.06 -6.24 28.34
N ASP A 22 0.76 -5.00 28.69
CA ASP A 22 0.29 -4.58 30.03
C ASP A 22 -1.25 -4.60 30.16
N GLY A 23 -1.98 -5.10 29.15
CA GLY A 23 -3.44 -5.19 29.17
C GLY A 23 -4.17 -3.86 28.92
N ALA A 24 -3.44 -2.78 28.66
CA ALA A 24 -4.03 -1.52 28.20
C ALA A 24 -4.44 -1.62 26.71
N PRO A 25 -5.49 -0.93 26.27
CA PRO A 25 -5.81 -0.87 24.85
C PRO A 25 -4.65 -0.18 24.10
N ALA A 26 -4.13 -0.83 23.06
CA ALA A 26 -3.09 -0.23 22.22
C ALA A 26 -3.60 1.10 21.62
N PRO A 27 -2.74 2.13 21.52
CA PRO A 27 -3.16 3.42 21.00
C PRO A 27 -3.62 3.27 19.55
N ARG A 28 -4.74 3.93 19.21
CA ARG A 28 -5.22 4.02 17.83
C ARG A 28 -4.55 5.22 17.18
N VAL A 29 -3.83 5.00 16.09
CA VAL A 29 -3.01 6.03 15.46
C VAL A 29 -3.41 6.22 14.01
N VAL A 30 -3.61 7.48 13.62
CA VAL A 30 -3.77 7.88 12.22
C VAL A 30 -2.57 8.75 11.85
N ALA A 31 -1.85 8.36 10.79
CA ALA A 31 -0.72 9.11 10.26
C ALA A 31 -1.07 9.65 8.87
N LEU A 32 -0.84 10.95 8.67
CA LEU A 32 -1.15 11.66 7.43
C LEU A 32 0.16 12.13 6.79
N GLY A 33 0.35 11.89 5.49
CA GLY A 33 1.54 12.38 4.79
C GLY A 33 1.85 11.60 3.51
N GLY A 34 3.09 11.63 3.06
CA GLY A 34 3.56 10.88 1.89
C GLY A 34 5.07 10.66 1.94
N GLY A 35 5.60 9.93 0.97
CA GLY A 35 7.03 9.70 0.79
C GLY A 35 7.76 9.10 2.00
N HIS A 36 9.05 9.46 2.10
CA HIS A 36 9.99 8.87 3.06
C HIS A 36 9.67 9.25 4.51
N GLY A 37 9.16 10.46 4.75
CA GLY A 37 8.81 10.92 6.11
C GLY A 37 7.71 10.05 6.71
N LEU A 38 6.60 9.88 5.97
CA LEU A 38 5.51 9.01 6.42
C LEU A 38 5.99 7.55 6.55
N SER A 39 6.75 7.04 5.59
CA SER A 39 7.30 5.67 5.64
C SER A 39 8.12 5.42 6.90
N ALA A 40 9.04 6.31 7.27
CA ALA A 40 9.81 6.19 8.51
C ALA A 40 8.94 6.24 9.76
N THR A 41 7.94 7.13 9.79
CA THR A 41 6.97 7.23 10.89
C THR A 41 6.16 5.95 11.04
N LEU A 42 5.67 5.36 9.95
CA LEU A 42 4.89 4.11 9.98
C LEU A 42 5.75 2.93 10.46
N SER A 43 6.99 2.81 9.99
CA SER A 43 7.93 1.77 10.44
C SER A 43 8.23 1.85 11.93
N ALA A 44 8.26 3.05 12.51
CA ALA A 44 8.39 3.22 13.96
C ALA A 44 7.08 2.88 14.69
N LEU A 45 5.94 3.41 14.22
CA LEU A 45 4.63 3.24 14.87
C LEU A 45 4.15 1.79 14.91
N ARG A 46 4.45 0.97 13.90
CA ARG A 46 4.09 -0.46 13.88
C ARG A 46 4.74 -1.28 15.01
N THR A 47 5.78 -0.75 15.65
CA THR A 47 6.42 -1.36 16.84
C THR A 47 5.65 -1.07 18.12
N VAL A 48 4.75 -0.09 18.08
CA VAL A 48 3.97 0.40 19.23
C VAL A 48 2.52 -0.10 19.17
N THR A 49 1.93 -0.17 17.97
CA THR A 49 0.52 -0.56 17.79
C THR A 49 0.27 -1.14 16.39
N ASP A 50 -0.63 -2.12 16.32
CA ASP A 50 -1.20 -2.61 15.06
C ASP A 50 -2.46 -1.82 14.65
N ALA A 51 -2.98 -0.97 15.54
CA ALA A 51 -4.15 -0.12 15.30
C ALA A 51 -3.77 1.17 14.53
N LEU A 52 -3.07 0.99 13.41
CA LEU A 52 -2.47 2.05 12.61
C LEU A 52 -3.23 2.23 11.29
N THR A 53 -3.57 3.48 10.95
CA THR A 53 -4.08 3.84 9.62
C THR A 53 -3.23 4.95 9.02
N ALA A 54 -2.68 4.70 7.84
CA ALA A 54 -1.97 5.69 7.04
C ALA A 54 -2.93 6.31 6.02
N ILE A 55 -3.06 7.63 6.02
CA ILE A 55 -3.74 8.39 4.97
C ILE A 55 -2.65 9.06 4.13
N VAL A 56 -2.53 8.60 2.90
CA VAL A 56 -1.36 8.84 2.07
C VAL A 56 -1.69 9.86 0.99
N THR A 57 -0.95 10.97 0.96
CA THR A 57 -1.01 11.94 -0.13
C THR A 57 -0.42 11.31 -1.39
N VAL A 58 -1.04 11.57 -2.53
CA VAL A 58 -0.66 10.99 -3.83
C VAL A 58 0.11 12.01 -4.66
N ALA A 59 1.22 12.50 -4.11
CA ALA A 59 1.98 13.61 -4.70
C ALA A 59 3.16 13.16 -5.58
N ASP A 60 3.56 11.88 -5.52
CA ASP A 60 4.67 11.36 -6.32
C ASP A 60 4.29 11.14 -7.81
N ASN A 61 4.62 12.11 -8.65
CA ASN A 61 4.33 12.11 -10.08
C ASN A 61 5.51 11.60 -10.94
N GLY A 62 6.63 11.21 -10.31
CA GLY A 62 7.90 10.93 -10.98
C GLY A 62 8.05 9.48 -11.47
N GLY A 63 8.87 9.28 -12.50
CA GLY A 63 9.32 7.95 -12.95
C GLY A 63 8.19 6.93 -13.19
N SER A 64 8.29 5.78 -12.51
CA SER A 64 7.33 4.67 -12.57
C SER A 64 5.89 5.11 -12.26
N SER A 65 5.69 5.88 -11.17
CA SER A 65 4.35 6.32 -10.71
C SER A 65 3.69 7.23 -11.75
N GLY A 66 4.45 8.17 -12.30
CA GLY A 66 3.99 9.07 -13.34
C GLY A 66 3.68 8.38 -14.66
N ARG A 67 4.48 7.38 -15.08
CA ARG A 67 4.22 6.61 -16.30
C ARG A 67 2.92 5.82 -16.19
N ILE A 68 2.76 5.05 -15.11
CA ILE A 68 1.53 4.28 -14.84
C ILE A 68 0.30 5.18 -14.85
N ARG A 69 0.35 6.33 -14.17
CA ARG A 69 -0.75 7.30 -14.17
C ARG A 69 -1.11 7.81 -15.57
N ARG A 70 -0.13 8.03 -16.44
CA ARG A 70 -0.37 8.49 -17.81
C ARG A 70 -0.94 7.41 -18.71
N GLU A 71 -0.51 6.16 -18.52
CA GLU A 71 -0.89 5.03 -19.38
C GLU A 71 -2.21 4.40 -18.96
N LEU A 72 -2.45 4.25 -17.65
CA LEU A 72 -3.59 3.52 -17.08
C LEU A 72 -4.58 4.44 -16.36
N GLY A 73 -4.25 5.71 -16.17
CA GLY A 73 -5.04 6.64 -15.36
C GLY A 73 -4.84 6.45 -13.86
N GLY A 74 -5.74 7.05 -13.07
CA GLY A 74 -5.77 6.87 -11.62
C GLY A 74 -4.76 7.69 -10.79
N LEU A 75 -4.60 7.25 -9.55
CA LEU A 75 -3.72 7.74 -8.50
C LEU A 75 -2.30 7.21 -8.72
N PRO A 76 -1.26 8.06 -8.56
CA PRO A 76 0.11 7.60 -8.60
C PRO A 76 0.40 6.65 -7.42
N PRO A 77 0.87 5.41 -7.68
CA PRO A 77 1.01 4.37 -6.64
C PRO A 77 2.26 4.53 -5.76
N GLY A 78 3.16 5.46 -6.05
CA GLY A 78 4.50 5.54 -5.44
C GLY A 78 4.51 5.68 -3.92
N ASP A 79 3.82 6.70 -3.41
CA ASP A 79 3.71 6.97 -1.96
C ASP A 79 2.92 5.87 -1.25
N LEU A 80 1.86 5.35 -1.88
CA LEU A 80 1.03 4.26 -1.37
C LEU A 80 1.84 2.97 -1.21
N ARG A 81 2.64 2.62 -2.21
CA ARG A 81 3.60 1.50 -2.16
C ARG A 81 4.57 1.65 -0.99
N MET A 82 5.12 2.85 -0.79
CA MET A 82 6.06 3.09 0.30
C MET A 82 5.41 2.92 1.67
N ALA A 83 4.17 3.39 1.83
CA ALA A 83 3.41 3.19 3.06
C ALA A 83 3.12 1.70 3.30
N LEU A 84 2.73 0.95 2.27
CA LEU A 84 2.50 -0.50 2.35
C LEU A 84 3.76 -1.27 2.76
N ALA A 85 4.91 -0.98 2.13
CA ALA A 85 6.17 -1.61 2.48
C ALA A 85 6.61 -1.30 3.93
N ALA A 86 6.36 -0.07 4.41
CA ALA A 86 6.65 0.32 5.78
C ALA A 86 5.84 -0.47 6.84
N LEU A 87 4.67 -1.00 6.46
CA LEU A 87 3.80 -1.75 7.36
C LEU A 87 4.04 -3.27 7.32
N CYS A 88 4.93 -3.78 6.48
CA CYS A 88 5.28 -5.22 6.44
C CYS A 88 5.88 -5.71 7.77
N GLY A 89 5.71 -6.98 8.13
CA GLY A 89 6.38 -7.56 9.30
C GLY A 89 7.92 -7.54 9.22
N ASP A 90 8.57 -7.70 10.37
CA ASP A 90 10.02 -7.87 10.48
C ASP A 90 10.48 -9.34 10.35
N ASP A 91 9.54 -10.26 10.14
CA ASP A 91 9.84 -11.65 9.82
C ASP A 91 10.34 -11.81 8.37
N GLU A 92 10.80 -13.02 8.02
CA GLU A 92 11.36 -13.31 6.70
C GLU A 92 10.36 -13.01 5.57
N TRP A 93 9.08 -13.33 5.79
CA TRP A 93 8.00 -13.06 4.84
C TRP A 93 7.81 -11.56 4.60
N GLY A 94 7.64 -10.79 5.68
CA GLY A 94 7.42 -9.35 5.62
C GLY A 94 8.60 -8.60 5.00
N ARG A 95 9.83 -8.95 5.37
CA ARG A 95 11.05 -8.36 4.77
C ARG A 95 11.13 -8.65 3.28
N THR A 96 10.91 -9.91 2.88
CA THR A 96 10.97 -10.33 1.48
C THR A 96 9.94 -9.57 0.64
N TRP A 97 8.69 -9.48 1.10
CA TRP A 97 7.64 -8.79 0.36
C TRP A 97 7.79 -7.26 0.37
N ALA A 98 8.35 -6.67 1.43
CA ALA A 98 8.75 -5.27 1.43
C ALA A 98 9.82 -5.00 0.36
N ASP A 99 10.85 -5.84 0.28
CA ASP A 99 11.91 -5.72 -0.72
C ASP A 99 11.37 -5.91 -2.14
N VAL A 100 10.47 -6.88 -2.35
CA VAL A 100 9.80 -7.10 -3.64
C VAL A 100 8.97 -5.88 -4.04
N LEU A 101 8.16 -5.30 -3.14
CA LEU A 101 7.39 -4.09 -3.46
C LEU A 101 8.31 -2.94 -3.88
N GLN A 102 9.44 -2.80 -3.21
CA GLN A 102 10.40 -1.71 -3.43
C GLN A 102 11.31 -1.96 -4.64
N HIS A 103 11.44 -3.21 -5.09
CA HIS A 103 12.27 -3.61 -6.21
C HIS A 103 11.92 -2.82 -7.47
N ARG A 104 12.96 -2.32 -8.14
CA ARG A 104 12.87 -1.65 -9.44
C ARG A 104 13.61 -2.48 -10.49
N PHE A 105 12.95 -2.73 -11.61
CA PHE A 105 13.58 -3.44 -12.72
C PHE A 105 14.74 -2.61 -13.29
N GLY A 106 15.92 -3.22 -13.34
CA GLY A 106 17.16 -2.63 -13.87
C GLY A 106 17.50 -3.04 -15.31
N GLY A 107 16.54 -3.56 -16.07
CA GLY A 107 16.75 -4.01 -17.47
C GLY A 107 17.21 -2.88 -18.41
N PRO A 108 17.33 -3.14 -19.72
CA PRO A 108 17.75 -2.14 -20.71
C PRO A 108 16.93 -0.85 -20.62
N ALA A 109 17.57 0.32 -20.81
CA ALA A 109 16.93 1.63 -20.61
C ALA A 109 15.72 1.88 -21.54
N ASP A 110 15.70 1.23 -22.71
CA ASP A 110 14.63 1.23 -23.70
C ASP A 110 13.58 0.13 -23.48
N GLY A 111 13.78 -0.74 -22.49
CA GLY A 111 12.84 -1.79 -22.12
C GLY A 111 11.61 -1.24 -21.39
N GLY A 112 10.41 -1.72 -21.76
CA GLY A 112 9.14 -1.20 -21.18
C GLY A 112 9.02 -1.33 -19.66
N LEU A 113 9.69 -2.31 -19.04
CA LEU A 113 9.70 -2.45 -17.57
C LEU A 113 10.77 -1.61 -16.86
N HIS A 114 11.70 -1.00 -17.59
CA HIS A 114 12.85 -0.31 -16.99
C HIS A 114 12.43 0.77 -15.99
N GLY A 115 12.95 0.67 -14.77
CA GLY A 115 12.68 1.60 -13.69
C GLY A 115 11.28 1.49 -13.06
N HIS A 116 10.40 0.60 -13.56
CA HIS A 116 9.15 0.31 -12.87
C HIS A 116 9.42 -0.39 -11.54
N ALA A 117 8.73 0.08 -10.51
CA ALA A 117 8.70 -0.63 -9.24
C ALA A 117 7.65 -1.73 -9.31
N VAL A 118 7.99 -2.95 -8.88
CA VAL A 118 7.06 -4.10 -8.87
C VAL A 118 5.80 -3.75 -8.10
N GLY A 119 5.93 -3.10 -6.94
CA GLY A 119 4.77 -2.69 -6.14
C GLY A 119 3.85 -1.70 -6.84
N ASN A 120 4.37 -0.83 -7.71
CA ASN A 120 3.50 0.06 -8.47
C ASN A 120 2.66 -0.71 -9.49
N LEU A 121 3.26 -1.72 -10.15
CA LEU A 121 2.56 -2.56 -11.11
C LEU A 121 1.51 -3.44 -10.43
N LEU A 122 1.82 -3.98 -9.24
CA LEU A 122 0.88 -4.76 -8.44
C LEU A 122 -0.34 -3.94 -8.01
N ILE A 123 -0.12 -2.72 -7.50
CA ILE A 123 -1.20 -1.81 -7.12
C ILE A 123 -2.05 -1.44 -8.34
N ALA A 124 -1.41 -1.10 -9.46
CA ALA A 124 -2.11 -0.77 -10.70
C ALA A 124 -2.97 -1.93 -11.21
N ALA A 125 -2.42 -3.15 -11.24
CA ALA A 125 -3.15 -4.34 -11.68
C ALA A 125 -4.35 -4.67 -10.79
N LEU A 126 -4.21 -4.55 -9.46
CA LEU A 126 -5.32 -4.78 -8.53
C LEU A 126 -6.40 -3.71 -8.68
N TRP A 127 -6.02 -2.46 -8.90
CA TRP A 127 -6.99 -1.42 -9.13
C TRP A 127 -7.72 -1.61 -10.47
N GLU A 128 -7.00 -1.84 -11.56
CA GLU A 128 -7.61 -2.10 -12.87
C GLU A 128 -8.63 -3.25 -12.79
N ARG A 129 -8.31 -4.30 -12.01
CA ARG A 129 -9.20 -5.43 -11.78
C ARG A 129 -10.43 -5.11 -10.93
N LEU A 130 -10.28 -4.30 -9.88
CA LEU A 130 -11.32 -4.08 -8.87
C LEU A 130 -12.15 -2.82 -9.10
N GLY A 131 -11.64 -1.83 -9.83
CA GLY A 131 -12.25 -0.51 -9.97
C GLY A 131 -12.24 0.35 -8.70
N ASP A 132 -11.78 -0.20 -7.57
CA ASP A 132 -11.74 0.44 -6.26
C ASP A 132 -10.29 0.59 -5.76
N PRO A 133 -9.76 1.82 -5.62
CA PRO A 133 -8.41 2.04 -5.14
C PRO A 133 -8.23 1.63 -3.66
N VAL A 134 -9.27 1.75 -2.83
CA VAL A 134 -9.18 1.35 -1.41
C VAL A 134 -9.13 -0.17 -1.31
N GLY A 135 -10.05 -0.86 -2.00
CA GLY A 135 -10.04 -2.32 -2.10
C GLY A 135 -8.73 -2.87 -2.65
N ALA A 136 -8.14 -2.23 -3.67
CA ALA A 136 -6.84 -2.63 -4.20
C ALA A 136 -5.72 -2.55 -3.14
N LEU A 137 -5.66 -1.47 -2.36
CA LEU A 137 -4.68 -1.31 -1.28
C LEU A 137 -4.90 -2.30 -0.14
N ASP A 138 -6.16 -2.58 0.21
CA ASP A 138 -6.49 -3.59 1.22
C ASP A 138 -6.05 -5.00 0.77
N TRP A 139 -6.21 -5.33 -0.52
CA TRP A 139 -5.71 -6.59 -1.09
C TRP A 139 -4.18 -6.69 -1.03
N VAL A 140 -3.46 -5.62 -1.36
CA VAL A 140 -2.00 -5.60 -1.20
C VAL A 140 -1.63 -5.73 0.28
N GLY A 141 -2.24 -4.96 1.17
CA GLY A 141 -1.99 -5.04 2.61
C GLY A 141 -2.15 -6.47 3.17
N ARG A 142 -3.19 -7.19 2.71
CA ARG A 142 -3.40 -8.61 3.07
C ARG A 142 -2.31 -9.53 2.55
N LEU A 143 -1.84 -9.35 1.31
CA LEU A 143 -0.72 -10.13 0.75
C LEU A 143 0.55 -9.99 1.60
N LEU A 144 0.80 -8.77 2.10
CA LEU A 144 2.00 -8.43 2.87
C LEU A 144 1.92 -8.86 4.35
N GLY A 145 0.72 -9.20 4.86
CA GLY A 145 0.49 -9.28 6.30
C GLY A 145 0.73 -7.94 7.00
N ALA A 146 0.35 -6.82 6.36
CA ALA A 146 0.63 -5.48 6.85
C ALA A 146 0.01 -5.21 8.22
N ARG A 147 0.78 -4.56 9.10
CA ARG A 147 0.37 -4.11 10.44
C ARG A 147 -0.27 -2.73 10.41
N GLY A 148 -1.50 -2.67 9.88
CA GLY A 148 -2.28 -1.45 9.75
C GLY A 148 -2.94 -1.35 8.38
N ARG A 149 -3.58 -0.20 8.11
CA ARG A 149 -4.31 0.06 6.87
C ARG A 149 -3.73 1.25 6.13
N VAL A 150 -3.70 1.20 4.80
CA VAL A 150 -3.28 2.30 3.93
C VAL A 150 -4.47 2.80 3.13
N LEU A 151 -4.73 4.10 3.18
CA LEU A 151 -5.80 4.78 2.46
C LEU A 151 -5.21 5.90 1.60
N PRO A 152 -5.71 6.11 0.38
CA PRO A 152 -5.30 7.26 -0.44
C PRO A 152 -6.02 8.53 0.00
N MET A 153 -5.35 9.68 -0.13
CA MET A 153 -5.98 10.99 -0.06
C MET A 153 -6.62 11.30 -1.43
N SER A 154 -7.96 11.34 -1.46
CA SER A 154 -8.89 11.54 -2.61
C SER A 154 -8.40 11.20 -4.02
#